data_AF-A0A396I6V1-F1
#
_entry.id   AF-A0A396I6V1-F1
#
_cell.length_a   1.000
_cell.length_b   1.000
_cell.length_c   1.000
_cell.angle_alpha   90.00
_cell.angle_beta   90.00
_cell.angle_gamma   90.00
#
_symmetry.space_group_name_H-M   'P 1'
#
loop_
_entity.id
_entity.type
_entity.pdbx_description
1 polymer ?
#
loop_
_entity_poly.entity_id
_entity_poly.type
_entity_poly.pdbx_seq_one_letter_code
_entity_poly.pdbx_strand_id
1 'polypeptide(L)' 'MKEKEVENMNTILKFIFVVFLFLSIFLSAGNSKSYGPCTTLQDCETHNWFEVCSCIDFECKCWSLL' A
#
# COMPACT_ATOMS: atom_id res chain seq x y z
N MET A 1 -16.72 -0.74 39.52
CA MET A 1 -17.49 -0.76 38.25
C MET A 1 -16.79 0.08 37.16
N LYS A 2 -16.34 1.30 37.48
CA LYS A 2 -15.61 2.18 36.54
C LYS A 2 -14.25 1.65 36.03
N GLU A 3 -13.48 0.92 36.84
CA GLU A 3 -12.16 0.41 36.42
C GLU A 3 -12.23 -0.59 35.25
N LYS A 4 -13.24 -1.47 35.26
CA LYS A 4 -13.43 -2.47 34.20
C LYS A 4 -13.77 -1.83 32.85
N GLU A 5 -14.48 -0.70 32.88
CA GLU A 5 -14.82 0.05 31.67
C GLU A 5 -13.59 0.76 31.08
N VAL A 6 -12.73 1.32 31.94
CA VAL A 6 -11.46 1.96 31.53
C VAL A 6 -10.50 0.93 30.91
N GLU A 7 -10.40 -0.26 31.50
CA GLU A 7 -9.58 -1.35 30.97
C GLU A 7 -10.07 -1.82 29.60
N ASN A 8 -11.38 -1.90 29.41
CA ASN A 8 -11.98 -2.29 28.14
C ASN A 8 -11.76 -1.24 27.05
N MET A 9 -11.89 0.05 27.40
CA MET A 9 -11.59 1.16 26.48
C MET A 9 -10.12 1.16 26.03
N ASN A 10 -9.19 0.91 26.96
CA ASN A 10 -7.76 0.84 26.66
C ASN A 10 -7.44 -0.33 25.71
N THR A 11 -8.10 -1.47 25.91
CA THR A 11 -7.95 -2.64 25.03
C THR A 11 -8.44 -2.36 23.61
N ILE A 12 -9.59 -1.69 23.47
CA ILE A 12 -10.13 -1.28 22.18
C ILE A 12 -9.19 -0.30 21.47
N LEU A 13 -8.69 0.71 22.19
CA LEU A 13 -7.73 1.69 21.65
C LEU A 13 -6.44 1.02 21.14
N LYS A 14 -5.90 0.06 21.90
CA LYS A 14 -4.73 -0.73 21.48
C LYS A 14 -5.02 -1.56 20.23
N PHE A 15 -6.18 -2.22 20.16
CA PHE A 15 -6.58 -2.98 18.99
C PHE A 15 -6.70 -2.09 17.74
N ILE A 16 -7.38 -0.95 17.87
CA ILE A 16 -7.51 0.04 16.80
C ILE A 16 -6.14 0.52 16.34
N PHE A 17 -5.23 0.86 17.27
CA PHE A 17 -3.87 1.29 16.94
C PHE A 17 -3.10 0.26 16.12
N VAL A 18 -3.17 -1.02 16.51
CA VAL A 18 -2.52 -2.10 15.77
C VAL A 18 -3.11 -2.24 14.36
N VAL A 19 -4.44 -2.21 14.23
CA VAL A 19 -5.11 -2.26 12.91
C VAL A 19 -4.68 -1.08 12.03
N PHE A 20 -4.64 0.14 12.57
CA PHE A 20 -4.18 1.32 11.83
C PHE A 20 -2.71 1.23 11.41
N LEU A 21 -1.84 0.69 12.27
CA LEU A 21 -0.43 0.46 11.91
C LEU A 21 -0.31 -0.53 10.75
N PHE A 22 -1.05 -1.65 10.80
CA PHE A 22 -1.06 -2.60 9.69
C PHE A 22 -1.58 -1.97 8.40
N LEU A 23 -2.72 -1.26 8.45
CA LEU A 23 -3.28 -0.59 7.27
C LEU A 23 -2.35 0.48 6.69
N SER A 24 -1.61 1.20 7.52
CA SER A 24 -0.65 2.22 7.08
C SER A 24 0.50 1.61 6.27
N ILE A 25 0.95 0.39 6.64
CA ILE A 25 1.98 -0.34 5.89
C ILE A 25 1.44 -0.70 4.48
N PHE A 26 0.19 -1.16 4.38
CA PHE A 26 -0.43 -1.49 3.09
C PHE A 26 -0.69 -0.24 2.23
N LEU A 27 -1.07 0.90 2.83
CA LEU A 27 -1.24 2.16 2.12
C LEU A 27 0.08 2.70 1.57
N SER A 28 1.20 2.49 2.28
CA SER A 28 2.53 2.90 1.79
C SER A 28 2.97 2.12 0.56
N ALA A 29 2.42 0.93 0.28
CA ALA A 29 2.73 0.14 -0.92
C ALA A 29 1.99 0.62 -2.18
N GLY A 30 1.15 1.66 -2.07
CA GLY A 30 0.11 1.99 -3.05
C GLY A 30 0.37 3.18 -3.97
N ASN A 31 1.60 3.64 -4.19
CA ASN A 31 1.89 4.72 -5.15
C ASN A 31 2.43 4.17 -6.47
N SER A 32 1.61 3.41 -7.20
CA SER A 32 1.94 3.09 -8.58
C SER A 32 1.59 4.26 -9.50
N LYS A 33 2.55 4.78 -10.26
CA LYS A 33 2.26 5.70 -11.37
C LYS A 33 1.82 4.89 -12.58
N SER A 34 0.76 5.35 -13.25
CA SER A 34 0.33 4.78 -14.54
C SER A 34 1.07 5.52 -15.67
N TYR A 35 1.78 4.79 -16.52
CA TYR A 35 2.62 5.33 -17.59
C TYR A 35 2.02 5.16 -19.00
N GLY A 36 0.87 4.51 -19.11
CA GLY A 36 0.16 4.32 -20.38
C GLY A 36 -0.29 2.87 -20.61
N PRO A 37 -0.95 2.60 -21.75
CA PRO A 37 -1.45 1.28 -22.07
C PRO A 37 -0.31 0.29 -22.38
N CYS A 38 -0.52 -0.98 -22.05
CA CYS A 38 0.42 -2.06 -22.33
C CYS A 38 -0.28 -3.35 -22.71
N THR A 39 0.44 -4.20 -23.42
CA THR A 39 0.04 -5.57 -23.79
C THR A 39 0.97 -6.61 -23.20
N THR A 40 2.23 -6.25 -23.04
CA THR A 40 3.29 -7.08 -22.47
C THR A 40 4.13 -6.28 -21.49
N LEU A 41 4.88 -6.96 -20.62
CA LEU A 41 5.79 -6.30 -19.67
C LEU A 41 6.85 -5.45 -20.39
N GLN A 42 7.28 -5.89 -21.56
CA GLN A 42 8.29 -5.22 -22.38
C GLN A 42 7.83 -3.84 -22.88
N ASP A 43 6.51 -3.62 -22.98
CA ASP A 43 5.93 -2.31 -23.32
C ASP A 43 6.16 -1.27 -22.19
N CYS A 44 6.48 -1.72 -20.98
CA CYS A 44 6.71 -0.87 -19.80
C CYS A 44 8.19 -0.66 -19.45
N GLU A 45 9.14 -1.28 -20.17
CA GLU A 45 10.58 -1.34 -19.82
C GLU A 45 11.35 0.00 -20.00
N THR A 46 10.68 1.10 -20.34
CA THR A 46 11.32 2.36 -20.74
C THR A 46 11.52 3.39 -19.63
N HIS A 47 11.05 3.15 -18.40
CA HIS A 47 11.01 4.19 -17.38
C HIS A 47 11.81 3.85 -16.11
N ASN A 48 13.05 4.36 -16.05
CA ASN A 48 13.92 4.46 -14.87
C ASN A 48 14.32 3.16 -14.15
N TRP A 49 15.62 2.99 -13.89
CA TRP A 49 16.17 1.85 -13.15
C TRP A 49 15.78 1.79 -11.66
N PHE A 50 15.06 2.79 -11.16
CA PHE A 50 14.62 2.91 -9.76
C PHE A 50 13.15 2.56 -9.54
N GLU A 51 12.40 2.27 -10.60
CA GLU A 51 11.00 1.88 -10.53
C GLU A 51 10.85 0.43 -11.04
N VAL A 52 10.04 -0.36 -10.35
CA VAL A 52 9.61 -1.69 -10.83
C VAL A 52 8.29 -1.50 -11.54
N CYS A 53 8.25 -1.74 -12.84
CA CYS A 53 7.06 -1.64 -13.67
C CYS A 53 6.43 -3.01 -13.91
N SER A 54 5.11 -3.06 -14.01
CA SER A 54 4.35 -4.23 -14.45
C SER A 54 3.14 -3.83 -15.28
N CYS A 55 2.82 -4.65 -16.28
CA CYS A 55 1.59 -4.49 -17.05
C CYS A 55 0.43 -5.13 -16.29
N ILE A 56 -0.48 -4.32 -15.75
CA ILE A 56 -1.65 -4.76 -14.98
C ILE A 56 -2.88 -4.06 -15.52
N ASP A 57 -3.92 -4.82 -15.84
CA ASP A 57 -5.17 -4.30 -16.42
C ASP A 57 -4.96 -3.55 -17.75
N PHE A 58 -3.99 -3.99 -18.57
CA PHE A 58 -3.56 -3.31 -19.79
C PHE A 58 -2.98 -1.90 -19.57
N GLU A 59 -2.53 -1.59 -18.35
CA GLU A 59 -1.79 -0.37 -18.04
C GLU A 59 -0.44 -0.66 -17.38
N CYS A 60 0.59 0.12 -17.75
CA CYS A 60 1.89 0.11 -17.10
C CYS A 60 1.78 0.77 -15.72
N LYS A 61 1.80 -0.04 -14.67
CA LYS A 61 1.87 0.42 -13.28
C LYS A 61 3.30 0.26 -12.78
N CYS A 62 3.93 1.34 -12.33
CA CYS A 62 5.28 1.29 -11.76
C CYS A 62 5.31 1.76 -10.31
N TRP A 63 6.01 1.02 -9.46
CA TRP A 63 6.26 1.37 -8.06
C TRP A 63 7.70 1.84 -7.88
N SER A 64 7.88 2.90 -7.12
CA SER A 64 9.20 3.30 -6.63
C SER A 64 9.72 2.25 -5.65
N LEU A 65 10.99 1.85 -5.81
CA LEU A 65 11.71 1.04 -4.81
C LEU A 65 12.26 1.88 -3.65
N LEU A 66 12.14 3.21 -3.74
CA LEU A 66 12.46 4.22 -2.73
C LEU A 66 11.18 4.77 -2.09
#